data_AF-A0A7S3YU30-F1
#
_entry.id   AF-A0A7S3YU30-F1
#
_cell.length_a   1.000
_cell.length_b   1.000
_cell.length_c   1.000
_cell.angle_alpha   90.00
_cell.angle_beta   90.00
_cell.angle_gamma   90.00
#
_symmetry.space_group_name_H-M   'P 1'
#
loop_
_entity.id
_entity.type
_entity.pdbx_description
1 polymer ?
#
loop_
_entity_poly.entity_id
_entity_poly.type
_entity_poly.pdbx_seq_one_letter_code
_entity_poly.pdbx_strand_id
1 'polypeptide(L)'
;MLPICFGEATKLAQILTDADKSYEVIASLGKRTTTSDTEGSVVSVRDVNHVTRDMVYEMVDSFRGEQMQVPSMFSAIKHKGRKLYEYAREGIQVEIEPRPINVYNITIREIRIPGYHEVDGKVFVDDNHPASLSSSGSSSSSSSSSS
;
A
#
# COMPACT_ATOMS: atom_id res chain seq x y z
N MET A 1 13.88 -1.81 3.04
CA MET A 1 14.76 -2.21 4.16
C MET A 1 14.15 -3.44 4.85
N LEU A 2 14.96 -4.42 5.25
CA LEU A 2 14.48 -5.60 6.00
C LEU A 2 15.15 -5.61 7.39
N PRO A 3 14.47 -5.14 8.46
CA PRO A 3 15.02 -5.21 9.80
C PRO A 3 15.02 -6.65 10.30
N ILE A 4 16.19 -7.15 10.72
CA ILE A 4 16.36 -8.46 11.35
C ILE A 4 16.62 -8.23 12.84
N CYS A 5 15.69 -8.63 13.69
CA CYS A 5 15.79 -8.47 15.15
C CYS A 5 16.13 -9.81 15.81
N PHE A 6 17.11 -9.82 16.72
CA PHE A 6 17.53 -11.01 17.47
C PHE A 6 17.25 -10.86 18.98
N GLY A 7 16.94 -11.96 19.66
CA GLY A 7 16.78 -11.99 21.12
C GLY A 7 15.68 -11.05 21.63
N GLU A 8 15.95 -10.30 22.70
CA GLU A 8 14.97 -9.36 23.28
C GLU A 8 14.58 -8.20 22.34
N ALA A 9 15.37 -7.91 21.31
CA ALA A 9 15.04 -6.90 20.30
C ALA A 9 13.82 -7.29 19.46
N THR A 10 13.38 -8.55 19.48
CA THR A 10 12.09 -8.97 18.88
C THR A 10 10.88 -8.25 19.48
N LYS A 11 10.98 -7.76 20.72
CA LYS A 11 9.96 -6.90 21.35
C LYS A 11 9.80 -5.56 20.63
N LEU A 12 10.83 -5.08 19.95
CA LEU A 12 10.83 -3.84 19.16
C LEU A 12 10.38 -4.05 17.71
N ALA A 13 10.21 -5.31 17.28
CA ALA A 13 9.81 -5.62 15.91
C ALA A 13 8.40 -5.08 15.57
N GLN A 14 7.50 -4.99 16.55
CA GLN A 14 6.19 -4.34 16.37
C GLN A 14 6.35 -2.86 16.03
N ILE A 15 7.16 -2.13 16.80
CA ILE A 15 7.42 -0.70 16.57
C ILE A 15 8.03 -0.44 15.19
N LEU A 16 8.94 -1.32 14.73
CA LEU A 16 9.54 -1.22 13.39
C LEU A 16 8.56 -1.56 12.25
N THR A 17 7.50 -2.31 12.53
CA THR A 17 6.47 -2.66 11.54
C THR A 17 5.50 -1.50 11.33
N ASP A 18 5.24 -0.75 12.39
CA ASP A 18 4.36 0.43 12.41
C ASP A 18 5.10 1.72 12.00
N ALA A 19 6.40 1.64 11.70
CA ALA A 19 7.19 2.79 11.28
C ALA A 19 6.89 3.22 9.83
N ASP A 20 7.06 4.52 9.58
CA ASP A 20 6.98 5.13 8.25
C ASP A 20 7.86 4.40 7.23
N LYS A 21 7.34 4.22 6.01
CA LYS A 21 8.05 3.51 4.95
C LYS A 21 8.38 4.47 3.82
N SER A 22 9.65 4.51 3.45
CA SER A 22 10.12 5.21 2.26
C SER A 22 10.52 4.21 1.19
N TYR A 23 10.00 4.41 -0.02
CA TYR A 23 10.26 3.58 -1.19
C TYR A 23 10.88 4.40 -2.30
N GLU A 24 11.75 3.77 -3.07
CA GLU A 24 12.26 4.31 -4.33
C GLU A 24 11.74 3.38 -5.44
N VAL A 25 11.08 3.97 -6.43
CA VAL A 25 10.33 3.23 -7.45
C VAL A 25 10.60 3.83 -8.82
N ILE A 26 10.79 2.94 -9.80
CA ILE A 26 10.83 3.28 -11.21
C ILE A 26 9.56 2.72 -11.85
N ALA A 27 8.73 3.58 -12.42
CA ALA A 27 7.50 3.21 -13.10
C ALA A 27 7.63 3.43 -14.61
N SER A 28 7.21 2.43 -15.39
CA SER A 28 7.09 2.54 -16.85
C SER A 28 5.64 2.83 -17.23
N LEU A 29 5.40 3.98 -17.84
CA LEU A 29 4.07 4.37 -18.31
C LEU A 29 3.74 3.64 -19.63
N GLY A 30 2.47 3.29 -19.79
CA GLY A 30 1.98 2.64 -21.01
C GLY A 30 2.13 1.11 -21.03
N LYS A 31 2.71 0.50 -19.99
CA LYS A 31 2.74 -0.96 -19.82
C LYS A 31 2.10 -1.34 -18.48
N ARG A 32 1.08 -2.20 -18.51
CA ARG A 32 0.50 -2.80 -17.31
C ARG A 32 0.85 -4.29 -17.28
N THR A 33 1.33 -4.78 -16.13
CA THR A 33 1.60 -6.20 -15.90
C THR A 33 0.54 -6.81 -14.98
N THR A 34 0.42 -8.14 -14.97
CA THR A 34 -0.52 -8.88 -14.12
C THR A 34 -0.30 -8.63 -12.63
N THR A 35 0.95 -8.48 -12.19
CA THR A 35 1.33 -8.34 -10.78
C THR A 35 1.61 -6.91 -10.35
N SER A 36 1.52 -5.94 -11.27
CA SER A 36 1.98 -4.54 -11.07
C SER A 36 3.48 -4.40 -10.78
N ASP A 37 4.26 -5.46 -11.00
CA ASP A 37 5.72 -5.53 -10.93
C ASP A 37 6.31 -5.99 -12.27
N THR A 38 7.63 -5.83 -12.44
CA THR A 38 8.35 -6.17 -13.68
C THR A 38 8.32 -7.67 -14.02
N GLU A 39 8.11 -8.54 -13.03
CA GLU A 39 8.04 -10.01 -13.22
C GLU A 39 6.69 -10.50 -13.77
N GLY A 40 5.66 -9.64 -13.81
CA GLY A 40 4.35 -10.00 -14.35
C GLY A 40 4.30 -9.99 -15.87
N SER A 41 3.48 -10.85 -16.47
CA SER A 41 3.19 -10.79 -17.91
C SER A 41 2.47 -9.48 -18.27
N VAL A 42 2.84 -8.87 -19.40
CA VAL A 42 2.23 -7.62 -19.88
C VAL A 42 0.78 -7.89 -20.28
N VAL A 43 -0.17 -7.29 -19.56
CA VAL A 43 -1.61 -7.42 -19.81
C VAL A 43 -2.16 -6.33 -20.71
N SER A 44 -1.49 -5.19 -20.80
CA SER A 44 -1.92 -4.09 -21.66
C SER A 44 -0.76 -3.18 -22.01
N VAL A 45 -0.70 -2.77 -23.28
CA VAL A 45 0.17 -1.71 -23.76
C VAL A 45 -0.72 -0.59 -24.30
N ARG A 46 -0.46 0.64 -23.87
CA ARG A 46 -1.15 1.84 -24.34
C ARG A 46 -0.15 2.87 -24.82
N ASP A 47 -0.54 3.59 -25.87
CA ASP A 47 0.23 4.72 -26.37
C ASP A 47 0.23 5.83 -25.33
N VAL A 48 1.42 6.35 -25.06
CA VAL A 48 1.67 7.40 -24.06
C VAL A 48 2.38 8.60 -24.68
N ASN A 49 2.43 8.72 -26.02
CA ASN A 49 3.13 9.81 -26.70
C ASN A 49 2.55 11.20 -26.37
N HIS A 50 1.29 11.24 -25.93
CA HIS A 50 0.62 12.45 -25.49
C HIS A 50 0.98 12.87 -24.04
N VAL A 51 1.71 12.04 -23.30
CA VAL A 51 2.07 12.31 -21.90
C VAL A 51 3.25 13.27 -21.85
N THR A 52 3.01 14.44 -21.26
CA THR A 52 4.04 15.47 -21.02
C THR A 52 4.62 15.35 -19.61
N ARG A 53 5.77 16.00 -19.39
CA ARG A 53 6.39 16.09 -18.07
C ARG A 53 5.47 16.77 -17.06
N ASP A 54 4.79 17.85 -17.44
CA ASP A 54 3.85 18.57 -16.59
C ASP A 54 2.67 17.69 -16.15
N MET A 55 2.10 16.91 -17.08
CA MET A 55 1.04 15.94 -16.74
C MET A 55 1.51 14.91 -15.71
N VAL A 56 2.76 14.44 -15.82
CA VAL A 56 3.34 13.52 -14.83
C VAL A 56 3.46 14.20 -13.47
N TYR A 57 3.92 15.44 -13.41
CA TYR A 57 4.02 16.17 -12.14
C TYR A 57 2.65 16.41 -11.50
N GLU A 58 1.66 16.86 -12.26
CA GLU A 58 0.30 17.09 -11.75
C GLU A 58 -0.33 15.79 -11.25
N MET A 59 -0.20 14.70 -12.02
CA MET A 59 -0.71 13.39 -11.61
C MET A 59 -0.02 12.88 -10.36
N VAL A 60 1.31 12.99 -10.27
CA VAL A 60 2.06 12.56 -9.07
C VAL A 60 1.69 13.41 -7.85
N ASP A 61 1.48 14.71 -8.02
CA ASP A 61 1.04 15.60 -6.94
C ASP A 61 -0.33 15.19 -6.39
N SER A 62 -1.25 14.74 -7.27
CA SER A 62 -2.58 14.27 -6.87
C SER A 62 -2.58 13.05 -5.94
N PHE A 63 -1.47 12.31 -5.85
CA PHE A 63 -1.33 11.18 -4.92
C PHE A 63 -0.89 11.59 -3.52
N ARG A 64 -0.59 12.88 -3.26
CA ARG A 64 -0.22 13.34 -1.91
C ARG A 64 -1.45 13.45 -1.02
N GLY A 65 -1.29 13.10 0.25
CA GLY A 65 -2.34 13.16 1.27
C GLY A 65 -3.09 11.85 1.49
N GLU A 66 -4.25 11.96 2.13
CA GLU A 66 -5.09 10.84 2.55
C GLU A 66 -5.83 10.22 1.36
N GLN A 67 -5.76 8.90 1.22
CA GLN A 67 -6.46 8.16 0.18
C GLN A 67 -6.79 6.75 0.63
N MET A 68 -7.76 6.14 -0.04
CA MET A 68 -8.15 4.74 0.22
C MET A 68 -7.43 3.83 -0.78
N GLN A 69 -6.63 2.90 -0.28
CA GLN A 69 -5.92 1.91 -1.10
C GLN A 69 -6.44 0.51 -0.80
N VAL A 70 -6.74 -0.25 -1.85
CA VAL A 70 -7.01 -1.68 -1.74
C VAL A 70 -5.66 -2.42 -1.72
N PRO A 71 -5.33 -3.13 -0.63
CA PRO A 71 -4.10 -3.91 -0.57
C PRO A 71 -4.03 -5.01 -1.63
N SER A 72 -2.82 -5.34 -2.07
CA SER A 72 -2.59 -6.49 -2.95
C SER A 72 -2.83 -7.82 -2.21
N MET A 73 -3.35 -8.80 -2.96
CA MET A 73 -3.48 -10.20 -2.52
C MET A 73 -2.14 -10.82 -2.12
N PHE A 74 -1.01 -10.33 -2.64
CA PHE A 74 0.33 -10.82 -2.28
C PHE A 74 0.94 -10.07 -1.09
N SER A 75 0.14 -9.77 -0.05
CA SER A 75 0.60 -9.08 1.15
C SER A 75 0.49 -9.96 2.41
N ALA A 76 1.24 -9.58 3.45
CA ALA A 76 1.22 -10.26 4.76
C ALA A 76 0.04 -9.83 5.65
N ILE A 77 -0.86 -8.98 5.14
CA ILE A 77 -2.05 -8.51 5.84
C ILE A 77 -2.96 -9.70 6.11
N LYS A 78 -3.56 -9.75 7.31
CA LYS A 78 -4.47 -10.82 7.70
C LYS A 78 -5.90 -10.49 7.30
N HIS A 79 -6.56 -11.43 6.63
CA HIS A 79 -8.00 -11.44 6.37
C HIS A 79 -8.59 -12.71 7.00
N LYS A 80 -9.59 -12.56 7.88
CA LYS A 80 -10.24 -13.68 8.60
C LYS A 80 -9.27 -14.69 9.24
N GLY A 81 -8.18 -14.19 9.82
CA GLY A 81 -7.19 -15.00 10.55
C GLY A 81 -6.08 -15.62 9.70
N ARG A 82 -6.14 -15.53 8.37
CA ARG A 82 -5.10 -16.02 7.44
C ARG A 82 -4.49 -14.83 6.66
N LYS A 83 -3.26 -14.93 6.20
CA LYS A 83 -2.61 -13.86 5.43
C LYS A 83 -3.09 -13.86 3.98
N LEU A 84 -3.21 -12.69 3.35
CA LEU A 84 -3.71 -12.54 1.98
C LEU A 84 -2.92 -13.40 0.96
N TYR A 85 -1.60 -13.47 1.09
CA TYR A 85 -0.79 -14.30 0.19
C TYR A 85 -1.11 -15.80 0.28
N GLU A 86 -1.66 -16.28 1.40
CA GLU A 86 -2.05 -17.69 1.56
C GLU A 86 -3.26 -17.99 0.67
N TYR A 87 -4.25 -17.10 0.66
CA TYR A 87 -5.40 -17.18 -0.25
C TYR A 87 -4.96 -17.11 -1.72
N ALA A 88 -4.04 -16.19 -2.05
CA ALA A 88 -3.52 -16.04 -3.41
C ALA A 88 -2.86 -17.32 -3.94
N ARG A 89 -2.07 -18.00 -3.10
CA ARG A 89 -1.41 -19.27 -3.44
C ARG A 89 -2.39 -20.43 -3.63
N GLU A 90 -3.50 -20.40 -2.93
CA GLU A 90 -4.61 -21.36 -3.08
C GLU A 90 -5.53 -21.02 -4.27
N GLY A 91 -5.28 -19.91 -4.97
CA GLY A 91 -6.15 -19.43 -6.05
C GLY A 91 -7.50 -18.91 -5.56
N ILE A 92 -7.65 -18.66 -4.26
CA ILE A 92 -8.89 -18.16 -3.64
C ILE A 92 -8.86 -16.64 -3.71
N GLN A 93 -9.82 -16.04 -4.41
CA GLN A 93 -10.04 -14.60 -4.34
C GLN A 93 -10.84 -14.27 -3.08
N VAL A 94 -10.36 -13.26 -2.34
CA VAL A 94 -11.07 -12.70 -1.19
C VAL A 94 -11.39 -11.24 -1.47
N GLU A 95 -12.52 -10.77 -0.96
CA GLU A 95 -12.88 -9.36 -1.00
C GLU A 95 -12.07 -8.62 0.06
N ILE A 96 -11.32 -7.60 -0.38
CA ILE A 96 -10.43 -6.82 0.48
C ILE A 96 -11.01 -5.40 0.58
N GLU A 97 -11.32 -4.98 1.80
CA GLU A 97 -11.79 -3.61 2.05
C GLU A 97 -10.64 -2.62 1.81
N PRO A 98 -10.90 -1.47 1.14
CA PRO A 98 -9.94 -0.39 1.04
C PRO A 98 -9.57 0.11 2.45
N ARG A 99 -8.29 0.41 2.67
CA ARG A 99 -7.80 0.99 3.92
C ARG A 99 -7.26 2.40 3.69
N PRO A 100 -7.34 3.29 4.69
CA PRO A 100 -6.71 4.60 4.58
C PRO A 100 -5.18 4.44 4.53
N ILE A 101 -4.55 5.20 3.65
CA ILE A 101 -3.11 5.44 3.63
C ILE A 101 -2.90 6.95 3.55
N ASN A 102 -1.75 7.43 4.04
CA ASN A 102 -1.37 8.83 3.89
C ASN A 102 -0.01 8.93 3.21
N VAL A 103 0.03 9.63 2.07
CA VAL A 103 1.29 9.85 1.34
C VAL A 103 1.82 11.23 1.70
N TYR A 104 2.76 11.27 2.65
CA TYR A 104 3.32 12.52 3.16
C TYR A 104 4.09 13.30 2.10
N ASN A 105 4.87 12.60 1.30
CA ASN A 105 5.73 13.23 0.31
C ASN A 105 5.99 12.28 -0.86
N ILE A 106 6.00 12.85 -2.05
CA ILE A 106 6.43 12.17 -3.27
C ILE A 106 7.40 13.10 -3.97
N THR A 107 8.58 12.63 -4.33
CA THR A 107 9.58 13.41 -5.03
C THR A 107 9.99 12.68 -6.29
N ILE A 108 9.71 13.28 -7.45
CA ILE A 108 10.19 12.77 -8.73
C ILE A 108 11.67 13.15 -8.84
N ARG A 109 12.52 12.16 -9.11
CA ARG A 109 13.96 12.34 -9.30
C ARG A 109 14.29 12.56 -10.76
N GLU A 110 13.70 11.74 -11.62
CA GLU A 110 14.01 11.76 -13.05
C GLU A 110 12.77 11.37 -13.87
N ILE A 111 12.58 12.05 -15.00
CA ILE A 111 11.57 11.68 -15.99
C ILE A 111 12.28 11.54 -17.34
N ARG A 112 12.30 10.32 -17.86
CA ARG A 112 12.89 9.98 -19.16
C ARG A 112 11.78 9.80 -20.19
N ILE A 113 11.85 10.61 -21.25
CA ILE A 113 10.87 10.62 -22.36
C ILE A 113 11.62 10.59 -23.70
N PRO A 114 12.10 9.41 -24.13
CA PRO A 114 12.02 9.09 -25.57
C PRO A 114 11.72 7.60 -25.84
N GLY A 115 10.62 7.30 -26.54
CA GLY A 115 10.22 5.95 -26.98
C GLY A 115 9.66 5.03 -25.88
N TYR A 116 10.11 5.21 -24.63
CA TYR A 116 9.50 4.68 -23.41
C TYR A 116 9.40 5.82 -22.40
N HIS A 117 8.26 5.92 -21.73
CA HIS A 117 8.03 6.93 -20.70
C HIS A 117 8.32 6.29 -19.34
N GLU A 118 9.45 6.66 -18.72
CA GLU A 118 9.86 6.16 -17.40
C GLU A 118 9.92 7.30 -16.39
N VAL A 119 9.40 7.04 -15.19
CA VAL A 119 9.39 7.97 -14.06
C VAL A 119 10.10 7.30 -12.89
N ASP A 120 11.21 7.90 -12.45
CA ASP A 120 11.93 7.50 -11.24
C ASP A 120 11.61 8.48 -10.10
N GLY A 121 11.19 7.94 -8.96
CA GLY A 121 10.73 8.74 -7.84
C GLY A 121 10.89 8.07 -6.49
N LYS A 122 10.95 8.91 -5.46
CA LYS A 122 10.92 8.48 -4.06
C LYS A 122 9.55 8.82 -3.46
N VAL A 123 8.90 7.80 -2.90
CA VAL A 123 7.58 7.91 -2.26
C VAL A 123 7.74 7.65 -0.77
N PHE A 124 7.20 8.53 0.06
CA PHE A 124 7.13 8.37 1.51
C PHE A 124 5.67 8.13 1.89
N VAL A 125 5.40 6.94 2.43
CA VAL A 125 4.04 6.50 2.76
C VAL A 125 3.96 6.16 4.24
N ASP A 126 2.96 6.75 4.88
CA ASP A 126 2.42 6.23 6.13
C ASP A 126 1.54 5.04 5.80
N ASP A 127 2.02 3.87 6.17
CA ASP A 127 1.21 2.68 6.15
C ASP A 127 0.77 2.44 7.59
N ASN A 128 0.07 3.43 8.19
CA ASN A 128 -0.57 3.22 9.49
C ASN A 128 -1.48 2.01 9.29
N HIS A 129 -1.02 0.85 9.77
CA HIS A 129 -1.90 -0.25 10.05
C HIS A 129 -2.98 0.38 10.92
N PRO A 130 -4.28 0.32 10.57
CA PRO A 130 -5.28 0.79 11.50
C PRO A 130 -5.07 -0.06 12.74
N ALA A 131 -4.36 0.51 13.72
CA ALA A 131 -4.26 -0.04 15.05
C ALA A 131 -5.70 -0.23 15.41
N SER A 132 -6.07 -1.51 15.53
CA SER A 132 -7.40 -1.98 15.87
C SER A 132 -8.18 -0.87 16.56
N LEU A 133 -9.26 -0.40 15.94
CA LEU A 133 -10.33 0.22 16.72
C LEU A 133 -10.84 -0.89 17.64
N SER A 134 -10.11 -1.14 18.74
CA SER A 134 -10.60 -1.75 19.94
C SER A 134 -11.39 -0.68 20.66
N SER A 135 -12.56 -0.34 20.11
CA SER A 135 -13.67 0.10 20.94
C SER A 135 -14.17 -1.12 21.71
N SER A 136 -13.38 -1.57 22.69
CA SER A 136 -13.84 -2.40 23.79
C SER A 136 -14.28 -1.47 24.92
N GLY A 137 -15.57 -1.46 25.19
CA GLY A 137 -16.16 -0.97 26.43
C GLY A 137 -17.54 -0.37 26.20
N SER A 138 -18.65 -0.87 26.71
CA SER A 138 -18.93 -2.06 27.52
C SER A 138 -20.42 -2.34 27.35
N SER A 139 -20.79 -3.54 26.94
CA SER A 139 -22.13 -4.05 27.21
C SER A 139 -22.16 -4.49 28.66
N SER A 140 -23.02 -3.86 29.47
CA SER A 140 -23.48 -4.45 30.73
C SER A 140 -24.96 -4.17 30.84
N SER A 141 -25.70 -5.25 30.65
CA SER A 141 -27.14 -5.37 30.76
C SER A 141 -27.58 -5.34 32.22
N SER A 142 -28.87 -5.00 32.40
CA SER A 142 -29.79 -5.58 33.39
C SER A 142 -29.99 -4.86 34.74
N SER A 143 -31.20 -4.28 34.83
CA SER A 143 -32.25 -4.63 35.81
C SER A 143 -32.44 -3.80 37.09
N SER A 144 -33.68 -3.28 37.18
CA SER A 144 -34.61 -3.32 38.33
C SER A 144 -34.72 -2.16 39.32
N SER A 145 -35.98 -1.71 39.43
CA SER A 145 -36.76 -1.37 40.64
C SER A 145 -36.92 0.09 41.09
N SER A 146 -38.18 0.53 40.98
CA SER A 146 -39.01 1.24 41.97
C SER A 146 -38.60 2.61 42.52
N SER A 147 -39.41 3.64 42.22
CA SER A 147 -40.43 4.21 43.12
C SER A 147 -41.37 5.13 42.34
#